data_AF-K1K9L0-F1
#
_entry.id   AF-K1K9L0-F1
#
_cell.length_a   1.000
_cell.length_b   1.000
_cell.length_c   1.000
_cell.angle_alpha   90.00
_cell.angle_beta   90.00
_cell.angle_gamma   90.00
#
_symmetry.space_group_name_H-M   'P 1'
#
loop_
_entity.id
_entity.type
_entity.pdbx_description
1 polymer ?
#
loop_
_entity_poly.entity_id
_entity_poly.type
_entity_poly.pdbx_seq_one_letter_code
_entity_poly.pdbx_strand_id
1 'polypeptide(L)'
;MEFETRYGPLYVTRHAIERWVQRTGRSELEMLGALSRAWRPSKRQLRRIRQREAGWSPRRILECDHAYFILKNGSIVTVYDKH
;
A
#
# COMPACT_ATOMS: atom_id res chain seq x y z
N MET A 1 7.21 8.54 9.07
CA MET A 1 8.56 8.26 8.52
C MET A 1 8.56 8.65 7.05
N GLU A 2 9.56 9.38 6.56
CA GLU A 2 9.72 9.62 5.13
C GLU A 2 10.42 8.43 4.47
N PHE A 3 9.96 8.05 3.28
CA PHE A 3 10.46 6.89 2.56
C PHE A 3 10.54 7.19 1.06
N GLU A 4 11.72 6.98 0.48
CA GLU A 4 11.93 7.16 -0.95
C GLU A 4 11.37 5.99 -1.76
N THR A 5 10.54 6.31 -2.75
CA THR A 5 10.04 5.32 -3.71
C THR A 5 10.50 5.64 -5.11
N ARG A 6 10.35 4.68 -6.03
CA ARG A 6 10.54 4.91 -7.47
C ARG A 6 9.67 6.02 -8.08
N TYR A 7 8.67 6.51 -7.35
CA TYR A 7 7.74 7.55 -7.78
C TYR A 7 7.91 8.86 -7.00
N GLY A 8 8.99 8.98 -6.21
CA GLY A 8 9.28 10.09 -5.32
C GLY A 8 9.03 9.78 -3.85
N PRO A 9 9.29 10.75 -2.95
CA PRO A 9 9.17 10.57 -1.52
C PRO A 9 7.71 10.38 -1.10
N LEU A 10 7.51 9.49 -0.13
CA LEU A 10 6.23 9.26 0.53
C LEU A 10 6.40 9.27 2.05
N TYR A 11 5.35 9.73 2.75
CA TYR A 11 5.30 9.63 4.20
C TYR A 11 4.53 8.39 4.64
N VAL A 12 5.19 7.50 5.38
CA VAL A 12 4.55 6.38 6.06
C VAL A 12 3.98 6.87 7.38
N THR A 13 2.65 6.77 7.53
CA THR A 13 1.98 7.07 8.78
C THR A 13 2.13 5.93 9.78
N ARG A 14 2.14 6.25 11.08
CA ARG A 14 2.13 5.24 12.14
C ARG A 14 0.95 4.28 12.00
N HIS A 15 -0.22 4.81 11.64
CA HIS A 15 -1.41 3.99 11.39
C HIS A 15 -1.20 2.96 10.28
N ALA A 16 -0.51 3.31 9.19
CA ALA A 16 -0.21 2.37 8.12
C ALA A 16 0.71 1.23 8.59
N ILE A 17 1.70 1.53 9.45
CA ILE A 17 2.60 0.53 10.04
C ILE A 17 1.81 -0.42 10.94
N GLU A 18 0.98 0.11 11.83
CA GLU A 18 0.12 -0.70 12.72
C GLU A 18 -0.81 -1.62 11.91
N ARG A 19 -1.42 -1.10 10.83
CA ARG A 19 -2.30 -1.90 9.96
C ARG A 19 -1.54 -2.96 9.18
N TRP A 20 -0.32 -2.68 8.74
CA TRP A 20 0.54 -3.69 8.11
C TRP A 20 0.82 -4.85 9.07
N VAL A 21 1.30 -4.54 10.27
CA VAL A 21 1.62 -5.58 11.28
C VAL A 21 0.37 -6.39 11.61
N GLN A 22 -0.75 -5.71 11.86
CA GLN A 22 -2.01 -6.37 12.19
C GLN A 22 -2.55 -7.28 11.08
N ARG A 23 -2.45 -6.87 9.82
CA ARG A 23 -3.08 -7.57 8.69
C ARG A 23 -2.20 -8.63 8.06
N THR A 24 -0.89 -8.43 8.07
CA THR A 24 0.06 -9.33 7.40
C THR A 24 0.87 -10.18 8.39
N GLY A 25 0.88 -9.83 9.68
CA GLY A 25 1.74 -10.45 10.69
C GLY A 25 3.23 -10.12 10.54
N ARG A 26 3.59 -9.24 9.60
CA ARG A 26 4.98 -8.91 9.26
C ARG A 26 5.47 -7.69 10.02
N SER A 27 6.78 -7.62 10.21
CA SER A 27 7.45 -6.50 10.86
C SER A 27 7.42 -5.20 10.04
N GLU A 28 7.68 -4.07 10.69
CA GLU A 28 7.86 -2.78 10.00
C GLU A 28 9.00 -2.82 8.97
N LEU A 29 10.11 -3.50 9.28
CA LEU A 29 11.23 -3.64 8.33
C LEU A 29 10.79 -4.35 7.04
N GLU A 30 9.97 -5.41 7.16
CA GLU A 30 9.38 -6.08 6.01
C GLU A 30 8.42 -5.17 5.23
N MET A 31 7.71 -4.26 5.91
CA MET A 31 6.88 -3.25 5.24
C MET A 31 7.73 -2.36 4.34
N LEU A 32 8.86 -1.84 4.86
CA LEU A 32 9.76 -0.99 4.10
C LEU A 32 10.37 -1.76 2.90
N GLY A 33 10.75 -3.01 3.12
CA GLY A 33 11.23 -3.90 2.06
C GLY A 33 10.15 -4.26 1.03
N ALA A 34 8.86 -4.26 1.41
CA ALA A 34 7.75 -4.44 0.49
C ALA A 34 7.47 -3.13 -0.28
N LEU A 35 7.60 -1.98 0.37
CA LEU A 35 7.41 -0.66 -0.23
C LEU A 35 8.46 -0.32 -1.28
N SER A 36 9.73 -0.68 -1.05
CA SER A 36 10.79 -0.49 -2.05
C SER A 36 10.48 -1.23 -3.37
N ARG A 37 9.78 -2.37 -3.27
CA ARG A 37 9.35 -3.21 -4.40
C ARG A 37 7.92 -2.93 -4.85
N ALA A 38 7.19 -2.05 -4.17
CA ALA A 38 5.78 -1.78 -4.47
C ALA A 38 5.63 -0.92 -5.72
N TRP A 39 4.75 -1.31 -6.63
CA TRP A 39 4.57 -0.69 -7.94
C TRP A 39 3.15 -0.14 -8.09
N ARG A 40 2.95 0.78 -9.02
CA ARG A 40 1.64 1.39 -9.27
C ARG A 40 0.82 0.53 -10.25
N PRO A 41 -0.38 0.07 -9.86
CA PRO A 41 -1.22 -0.72 -10.75
C PRO A 41 -1.61 0.03 -12.03
N SER A 42 -1.62 -0.68 -13.18
CA SER A 42 -2.17 -0.14 -14.42
C SER A 42 -3.68 0.14 -14.28
N LYS A 43 -4.25 0.98 -15.15
CA LYS A 43 -5.70 1.26 -15.16
C LYS A 43 -6.55 -0.03 -15.19
N ARG A 44 -6.13 -1.03 -15.98
CA ARG A 44 -6.83 -2.32 -16.09
C ARG A 44 -6.73 -3.15 -14.81
N GLN A 45 -5.55 -3.19 -14.18
CA GLN A 45 -5.36 -3.88 -12.90
C GLN A 45 -6.16 -3.20 -11.79
N LEU A 46 -6.10 -1.87 -11.69
CA LEU A 46 -6.87 -1.10 -10.72
C LEU A 46 -8.38 -1.34 -10.87
N ARG A 47 -8.89 -1.45 -12.09
CA ARG A 47 -10.30 -1.79 -12.33
C ARG A 47 -10.66 -3.18 -11.80
N ARG A 48 -9.80 -4.18 -12.01
CA ARG A 48 -10.00 -5.55 -11.49
C ARG A 48 -9.99 -5.58 -9.96
N ILE A 49 -9.05 -4.86 -9.34
CA ILE A 49 -8.93 -4.73 -7.89
C ILE A 49 -10.22 -4.17 -7.29
N ARG A 50 -10.74 -3.07 -7.87
CA ARG A 50 -12.02 -2.46 -7.43
C ARG A 50 -13.25 -3.34 -7.63
N GLN A 51 -13.22 -4.25 -8.59
CA GLN A 51 -14.34 -5.16 -8.84
C GLN A 51 -14.36 -6.33 -7.85
N ARG A 52 -13.20 -6.71 -7.29
CA ARG A 52 -13.08 -7.82 -6.36
C ARG A 52 -13.58 -7.47 -4.96
N GLU A 53 -13.34 -6.25 -4.52
CA GLU A 53 -13.72 -5.81 -3.18
C GLU A 53 -14.89 -4.82 -3.25
N ALA A 54 -16.10 -5.34 -3.03
CA ALA A 54 -17.31 -4.53 -3.01
C ALA A 54 -17.20 -3.41 -1.97
N GLY A 55 -17.40 -2.15 -2.41
CA GLY A 55 -17.28 -0.96 -1.55
C GLY A 55 -15.86 -0.38 -1.44
N TRP A 56 -14.84 -1.06 -1.96
CA TRP A 56 -13.46 -0.55 -1.94
C TRP A 56 -13.08 0.10 -3.28
N SER A 57 -12.84 1.41 -3.26
CA SER A 57 -12.60 2.20 -4.48
C SER A 57 -11.34 3.07 -4.44
N PRO A 58 -10.16 2.53 -4.07
CA PRO A 58 -8.98 3.34 -3.93
C PRO A 58 -8.51 3.88 -5.30
N ARG A 59 -8.11 5.16 -5.32
CA ARG A 59 -7.64 5.84 -6.54
C ARG A 59 -6.12 5.87 -6.68
N ARG A 60 -5.40 5.91 -5.55
CA ARG A 60 -3.95 5.99 -5.53
C ARG A 60 -3.45 4.90 -4.59
N ILE A 61 -2.87 3.86 -5.17
CA ILE A 61 -2.29 2.75 -4.41
C ILE A 61 -0.92 2.40 -4.98
N LEU A 62 -0.08 1.86 -4.10
CA LEU A 62 1.03 1.00 -4.49
C LEU A 62 0.67 -0.44 -4.12
N GLU A 63 1.15 -1.38 -4.91
CA GLU A 63 0.88 -2.79 -4.78
C GLU A 63 2.21 -3.53 -4.58
N CYS A 64 2.29 -4.37 -3.56
CA CYS A 64 3.33 -5.39 -3.41
C CYS A 64 2.70 -6.78 -3.43
N ASP A 65 3.49 -7.84 -3.30
CA ASP A 65 2.97 -9.22 -3.34
C ASP A 65 1.96 -9.50 -2.23
N HIS A 66 2.12 -8.86 -1.07
CA HIS A 66 1.32 -9.13 0.13
C HIS A 66 0.15 -8.16 0.30
N ALA A 67 0.27 -6.91 -0.14
CA ALA A 67 -0.68 -5.88 0.27
C ALA A 67 -0.84 -4.74 -0.75
N TYR A 68 -1.87 -3.94 -0.52
CA TYR A 68 -2.13 -2.66 -1.17
C TYR A 68 -1.92 -1.51 -0.20
N PHE A 69 -0.97 -0.64 -0.51
CA PHE A 69 -0.70 0.60 0.23
C PHE A 69 -1.57 1.73 -0.30
N ILE A 70 -2.41 2.30 0.55
CA ILE A 70 -3.31 3.39 0.17
C ILE A 70 -2.60 4.73 0.33
N LEU A 71 -2.59 5.52 -0.75
CA LEU A 71 -1.97 6.83 -0.78
C LEU A 71 -3.01 7.95 -0.66
N LYS A 72 -2.71 8.94 0.18
CA LYS A 72 -3.44 10.21 0.26
C LYS A 72 -2.44 11.34 0.54
N ASN A 73 -2.44 12.36 -0.32
CA ASN A 73 -1.60 13.56 -0.18
C ASN A 73 -0.10 13.28 0.08
N GLY A 74 0.49 12.34 -0.67
CA GLY A 74 1.91 11.98 -0.50
C GLY A 74 2.18 11.04 0.69
N SER A 75 1.14 10.61 1.40
CA SER A 75 1.28 9.73 2.56
C SER A 75 0.63 8.38 2.33
N ILE A 76 1.24 7.32 2.87
CA ILE A 76 0.63 6.01 3.04
C ILE A 76 -0.23 6.05 4.29
N VAL A 77 -1.54 6.02 4.10
CA VAL A 77 -2.52 6.20 5.18
C VAL A 77 -3.02 4.88 5.75
N THR A 78 -3.03 3.81 4.96
CA THR A 78 -3.45 2.48 5.45
C THR A 78 -2.96 1.40 4.49
N VAL A 79 -3.03 0.13 4.91
CA VAL A 79 -2.54 -1.03 4.16
C VAL A 79 -3.59 -2.12 4.17
N TYR A 80 -4.00 -2.64 3.01
CA TYR A 80 -4.94 -3.75 2.87
C TYR A 80 -4.20 -5.01 2.46
N ASP A 81 -4.43 -6.11 3.20
CA ASP A 81 -3.87 -7.41 2.82
C ASP A 81 -4.56 -7.93 1.55
N LYS A 82 -3.82 -8.70 0.76
CA LYS A 82 -4.33 -9.31 -0.47
C LYS A 82 -4.98 -10.67 -0.26
N HIS A 83 -4.77 -11.30 0.90
CA HIS A 83 -5.18 -12.66 1.20
C HIS A 83 -6.44 -12.70 2.06
#